data_AF-A0A3D2R5C2-F1
#
_entry.id   AF-A0A3D2R5C2-F1
#
_cell.length_a   1.000
_cell.length_b   1.000
_cell.length_c   1.000
_cell.angle_alpha   90.00
_cell.angle_beta   90.00
_cell.angle_gamma   90.00
#
_symmetry.space_group_name_H-M   'P 1'
#
loop_
_entity.id
_entity.type
_entity.pdbx_description
1 polymer ?
#
loop_
_entity_poly.entity_id
_entity_poly.type
_entity_poly.pdbx_seq_one_letter_code
_entity_poly.pdbx_strand_id
1 'polypeptide(L)'
;MKTPSIFKWTLKYGLMSALAGILCCVAPAILFMLGLMGGVVAISFADFFYQEDGSLGTGAILLRVVAVIIGAYGIYKYKTTQDQCSIDPKRKKLNLLLVGALIIILGILLFIGLEEFSSWYFDTYIVPQQQIELESK
;
A
#
# COMPACT_ATOMS: atom_id res chain seq x y z
N MET A 1 42.51 -23.78 -16.54
CA MET A 1 41.46 -22.76 -16.31
C MET A 1 40.42 -23.36 -15.38
N LYS A 2 40.18 -22.79 -14.19
CA LYS A 2 39.24 -23.34 -13.21
C LYS A 2 37.83 -23.04 -13.71
N THR A 3 37.08 -24.07 -14.06
CA THR A 3 35.70 -23.94 -14.54
C THR A 3 34.88 -23.17 -13.50
N PRO A 4 34.29 -22.02 -13.85
CA PRO A 4 33.41 -21.34 -12.92
C PRO A 4 32.23 -22.26 -12.65
N SER A 5 31.90 -22.51 -11.38
CA SER A 5 30.73 -23.32 -11.08
C SER A 5 29.49 -22.55 -11.54
N ILE A 6 28.76 -23.11 -12.51
CA ILE A 6 27.55 -22.51 -13.08
C ILE A 6 26.56 -22.12 -11.99
N PHE A 7 26.50 -22.90 -10.91
CA PHE A 7 25.71 -22.60 -9.73
C PHE A 7 26.06 -21.27 -9.07
N LYS A 8 27.34 -20.94 -8.86
CA LYS A 8 27.74 -19.65 -8.27
C LYS A 8 27.47 -18.48 -9.21
N TRP A 9 27.59 -18.72 -10.52
CA TRP A 9 27.33 -17.70 -11.53
C TRP A 9 25.84 -17.38 -11.61
N THR A 10 24.97 -18.38 -11.81
CA THR A 10 23.51 -18.20 -11.84
C THR A 10 22.97 -17.60 -10.56
N LEU A 11 23.48 -18.00 -9.39
CA LEU A 11 23.01 -17.46 -8.11
C LEU A 11 23.42 -15.99 -7.94
N LYS A 12 24.61 -15.60 -8.39
CA LYS A 12 25.07 -14.20 -8.31
C LYS A 12 24.30 -13.30 -9.28
N TYR A 13 24.18 -13.69 -10.55
CA TYR A 13 23.52 -12.85 -11.55
C TYR A 13 22.00 -12.92 -11.50
N GLY A 14 21.44 -14.08 -11.12
CA GLY A 14 20.01 -14.26 -10.91
C GLY A 14 19.48 -13.50 -9.68
N LEU A 15 20.25 -13.44 -8.59
CA LEU A 15 19.87 -12.63 -7.43
C LEU A 15 19.88 -11.13 -7.78
N MET A 16 20.87 -10.68 -8.56
CA MET A 16 20.96 -9.27 -8.98
C MET A 16 19.83 -8.87 -9.93
N SER A 17 19.44 -9.74 -10.87
CA SER A 17 18.31 -9.45 -11.76
C SER A 17 16.97 -9.45 -11.02
N ALA A 18 16.78 -10.36 -10.05
CA ALA A 18 15.61 -10.37 -9.18
C ALA A 18 15.53 -9.10 -8.32
N LEU A 19 16.65 -8.67 -7.71
CA LEU A 19 16.74 -7.44 -6.93
C LEU A 19 16.40 -6.20 -7.77
N ALA A 20 16.99 -6.09 -8.97
CA ALA A 20 16.69 -5.01 -9.89
C ALA A 20 15.21 -4.98 -10.30
N GLY A 21 14.60 -6.16 -10.52
CA GLY A 21 13.18 -6.29 -10.81
C GLY A 21 12.29 -5.81 -9.66
N ILE A 22 12.61 -6.20 -8.42
CA ILE A 22 11.88 -5.74 -7.22
C ILE A 22 12.03 -4.22 -7.04
N LEU A 23 13.25 -3.70 -7.11
CA LEU A 23 13.53 -2.27 -6.96
C LEU A 23 12.86 -1.40 -8.02
N CYS A 24 12.84 -1.84 -9.28
CA CYS A 24 12.32 -1.03 -10.39
C CYS A 24 10.80 -1.15 -10.56
N CYS A 25 10.20 -2.32 -10.30
CA CYS A 25 8.77 -2.54 -10.57
C CYS A 25 7.90 -2.59 -9.32
N VAL A 26 8.44 -3.04 -8.18
CA VAL A 26 7.64 -3.28 -6.97
C VAL A 26 7.81 -2.14 -5.98
N ALA A 27 9.02 -1.61 -5.81
CA ALA A 27 9.27 -0.53 -4.86
C ALA A 27 8.46 0.75 -5.14
N PRO A 28 8.31 1.25 -6.40
CA PRO A 28 7.49 2.43 -6.67
C PRO A 28 6.01 2.19 -6.33
N ALA A 29 5.51 0.99 -6.57
CA ALA A 29 4.13 0.63 -6.25
C ALA A 29 3.88 0.60 -4.74
N ILE A 30 4.81 0.01 -3.95
CA ILE A 30 4.72 -0.02 -2.49
C ILE A 30 4.84 1.38 -1.90
N LEU A 31 5.80 2.19 -2.36
CA LEU A 31 5.97 3.58 -1.89
C LEU A 31 4.72 4.42 -2.17
N PHE A 32 4.12 4.23 -3.34
CA PHE A 32 2.89 4.93 -3.69
C PHE A 32 1.70 4.48 -2.82
N MET A 33 1.54 3.18 -2.57
CA MET A 33 0.51 2.68 -1.66
C MET A 33 0.71 3.16 -0.23
N LEU A 34 1.93 3.10 0.31
CA LEU A 34 2.27 3.60 1.64
C LEU A 34 2.05 5.12 1.74
N GLY A 35 2.39 5.87 0.69
CA GLY A 35 2.17 7.31 0.64
C GLY A 35 0.69 7.69 0.65
N LEU A 36 -0.13 7.02 -0.17
CA LEU A 36 -1.58 7.27 -0.19
C LEU A 36 -2.26 6.86 1.11
N MET A 37 -1.94 5.68 1.64
CA MET A 37 -2.50 5.21 2.91
C MET A 37 -2.04 6.08 4.08
N GLY A 38 -0.75 6.42 4.14
CA GLY A 38 -0.20 7.32 5.15
C GLY A 38 -0.84 8.72 5.09
N GLY A 39 -1.12 9.24 3.89
CA GLY A 39 -1.86 10.49 3.72
C GLY A 39 -3.30 10.41 4.24
N VAL A 40 -4.04 9.35 3.93
CA VAL A 40 -5.41 9.15 4.45
C VAL A 40 -5.41 9.07 5.97
N VAL A 41 -4.47 8.31 6.54
CA VAL A 41 -4.32 8.13 7.98
C VAL A 41 -3.95 9.44 8.66
N ALA A 42 -2.98 10.20 8.13
CA ALA A 42 -2.59 11.51 8.66
C ALA A 42 -3.72 12.54 8.65
N ILE A 43 -4.53 12.59 7.58
CA ILE A 43 -5.68 13.49 7.52
C ILE A 43 -6.81 13.03 8.46
N SER A 44 -7.06 11.72 8.55
CA SER A 44 -8.05 11.17 9.50
C SER A 44 -7.65 11.49 10.94
N PHE A 45 -6.35 11.49 11.26
CA PHE A 45 -5.87 11.95 12.56
C PHE A 45 -6.03 13.45 12.76
N ALA A 46 -5.72 14.29 11.77
CA ALA A 46 -5.94 15.74 11.87
C ALA A 46 -7.42 16.05 12.17
N ASP A 47 -8.35 15.36 11.50
CA ASP A 47 -9.78 15.52 11.76
C ASP A 47 -10.17 15.11 13.20
N PHE A 48 -9.55 14.08 13.77
CA PHE A 48 -9.76 13.68 15.18
C PHE A 48 -9.31 14.73 16.19
N PHE A 49 -8.22 15.48 15.92
CA PHE A 49 -7.72 16.52 16.82
C PHE A 49 -8.41 17.88 16.66
N TYR A 50 -8.94 18.18 15.47
CA TYR A 50 -9.46 19.51 15.14
C TYR A 50 -10.98 19.61 15.01
N GLN A 51 -11.71 18.50 14.93
CA GLN A 51 -13.18 18.51 14.99
C GLN A 51 -13.69 18.16 16.39
N GLU A 52 -14.64 18.96 16.89
CA GLU A 52 -15.22 18.81 18.23
C GLU A 52 -15.96 17.46 18.43
N ASP A 53 -16.43 16.84 17.35
CA ASP A 53 -17.21 15.58 17.39
C ASP A 53 -16.39 14.31 17.09
N GLY A 54 -15.09 14.43 16.76
CA GLY A 54 -14.25 13.28 16.33
C GLY A 54 -14.73 12.60 15.04
N SER A 55 -15.61 13.28 14.28
CA SER A 55 -16.21 12.78 13.05
C SER A 55 -15.21 12.78 11.88
N LEU A 56 -15.44 11.91 10.90
CA LEU A 56 -14.65 11.86 9.66
C LEU A 56 -14.78 13.19 8.92
N GLY A 57 -13.71 14.00 8.94
CA GLY A 57 -13.70 15.26 8.22
C GLY A 57 -13.75 15.07 6.71
N THR A 58 -14.18 16.13 6.02
CA THR A 58 -14.38 16.15 4.58
C THR A 58 -13.12 15.78 3.79
N GLY A 59 -11.94 16.06 4.34
CA GLY A 59 -10.64 15.74 3.76
C GLY A 59 -10.34 14.23 3.75
N ALA A 60 -10.60 13.55 4.86
CA ALA A 60 -10.44 12.10 4.95
C ALA A 60 -11.37 11.36 3.96
N ILE A 61 -12.61 11.83 3.83
CA ILE A 61 -13.58 11.29 2.86
C ILE A 61 -13.09 11.51 1.42
N LEU A 62 -12.64 12.73 1.09
CA LEU A 62 -12.14 13.06 -0.24
C LEU A 62 -10.96 12.17 -0.65
N LEU A 63 -9.97 11.98 0.23
CA LEU A 63 -8.83 11.12 -0.07
C LEU A 63 -9.22 9.65 -0.27
N ARG A 64 -10.19 9.14 0.50
CA ARG A 64 -10.71 7.78 0.31
C ARG A 64 -11.38 7.63 -1.06
N VAL A 65 -12.16 8.63 -1.50
CA VAL A 65 -12.75 8.63 -2.84
C VAL A 65 -11.67 8.66 -3.92
N VAL A 66 -10.65 9.52 -3.78
CA VAL A 66 -9.52 9.58 -4.72
C VAL A 66 -8.78 8.24 -4.78
N ALA A 67 -8.52 7.60 -3.65
CA ALA A 67 -7.87 6.30 -3.60
C ALA A 67 -8.67 5.21 -4.33
N VAL A 68 -10.01 5.19 -4.16
CA VAL A 68 -10.90 4.27 -4.89
C VAL A 68 -10.86 4.54 -6.40
N ILE A 69 -10.86 5.82 -6.82
CA ILE A 69 -10.76 6.20 -8.24
C ILE A 69 -9.44 5.71 -8.84
N ILE A 70 -8.31 5.89 -8.13
CA ILE A 70 -6.99 5.43 -8.59
C ILE A 70 -6.97 3.90 -8.70
N GLY A 71 -7.51 3.19 -7.72
CA GLY A 71 -7.63 1.72 -7.76
C GLY A 71 -8.45 1.24 -8.95
N ALA A 72 -9.62 1.85 -9.19
CA ALA A 72 -10.48 1.54 -10.33
C ALA A 72 -9.77 1.83 -11.67
N TYR A 73 -9.07 2.96 -11.76
CA TYR A 73 -8.28 3.31 -12.95
C TYR A 73 -7.15 2.30 -13.21
N GLY A 74 -6.47 1.82 -12.16
CA GLY A 74 -5.46 0.77 -12.25
C GLY A 74 -6.01 -0.53 -12.84
N ILE A 75 -7.18 -0.98 -12.36
CA ILE A 75 -7.86 -2.18 -12.90
C ILE A 75 -8.29 -1.96 -14.35
N TYR A 76 -8.84 -0.79 -14.67
CA TYR A 76 -9.23 -0.43 -16.04
C TYR A 76 -8.04 -0.51 -16.99
N LYS A 77 -6.92 0.15 -16.65
CA LYS A 77 -5.71 0.16 -17.47
C LYS A 77 -5.12 -1.26 -17.63
N TYR A 78 -5.13 -2.06 -16.56
CA TYR A 78 -4.69 -3.45 -16.61
C TYR A 78 -5.53 -4.30 -17.57
N LYS A 79 -6.86 -4.12 -17.55
CA LYS A 79 -7.79 -4.76 -18.50
C LYS A 79 -7.47 -4.35 -19.94
N THR A 80 -7.33 -3.05 -20.20
CA THR A 80 -7.03 -2.52 -21.55
C THR A 80 -5.68 -3.04 -22.07
N THR A 81 -4.66 -3.13 -21.22
CA THR A 81 -3.36 -3.72 -21.61
C THR A 81 -3.49 -5.22 -21.89
N GLN A 82 -4.26 -5.97 -21.10
CA GLN A 82 -4.55 -7.37 -21.40
C GLN A 82 -5.36 -7.57 -22.69
N ASP A 83 -6.18 -6.59 -23.11
CA ASP A 83 -6.92 -6.60 -24.37
C ASP A 83 -6.02 -6.55 -25.61
N GLN A 84 -4.82 -5.98 -25.48
CA GLN A 84 -3.83 -5.89 -26.55
C GLN A 84 -3.00 -7.16 -26.72
N CYS A 85 -3.05 -8.09 -25.76
CA CYS A 85 -2.30 -9.34 -25.80
C CYS A 85 -3.17 -10.51 -26.31
N SER A 86 -2.58 -11.37 -27.16
CA SER A 86 -3.20 -12.63 -27.62
C SER A 86 -3.18 -13.70 -26.52
N ILE A 87 -3.90 -13.48 -25.43
CA ILE A 87 -4.06 -14.42 -24.30
C ILE A 87 -5.45 -15.07 -24.38
N ASP A 88 -5.53 -16.35 -24.00
CA ASP A 88 -6.79 -17.08 -23.88
C ASP A 88 -7.82 -16.29 -23.01
N PRO A 89 -9.05 -16.08 -23.49
CA PRO A 89 -10.08 -15.32 -22.78
C PRO A 89 -10.44 -15.89 -21.39
N LYS A 90 -10.28 -17.20 -21.15
CA LYS A 90 -10.50 -17.80 -19.82
C LYS A 90 -9.42 -17.39 -18.83
N ARG A 91 -8.15 -17.44 -19.25
CA ARG A 91 -6.99 -17.01 -18.44
C ARG A 91 -7.02 -15.52 -18.12
N LYS A 92 -7.51 -14.71 -19.05
CA LYS A 92 -7.66 -13.27 -18.88
C LYS A 92 -8.59 -12.91 -17.72
N LYS A 93 -9.77 -13.54 -17.66
CA LYS A 93 -10.73 -13.35 -16.55
C LYS A 93 -10.15 -13.81 -15.22
N LEU A 94 -9.46 -14.95 -15.21
CA LEU A 94 -8.83 -15.48 -14.00
C LEU A 94 -7.74 -14.55 -13.47
N ASN A 95 -6.88 -14.02 -14.35
CA ASN A 95 -5.83 -13.08 -13.98
C ASN A 95 -6.40 -11.75 -13.48
N LEU A 96 -7.45 -11.23 -14.11
CA LEU A 96 -8.12 -10.02 -13.64
C LEU A 96 -8.69 -10.22 -12.23
N LEU A 97 -9.33 -11.37 -11.97
CA LEU A 97 -9.87 -11.73 -10.67
C LEU A 97 -8.76 -11.91 -9.62
N LEU A 98 -7.66 -12.59 -9.98
CA LEU A 98 -6.49 -12.76 -9.11
C LEU A 98 -5.87 -11.42 -8.72
N VAL A 99 -5.67 -10.51 -9.68
CA VAL A 99 -5.11 -9.19 -9.40
C VAL A 99 -6.06 -8.37 -8.53
N GLY A 100 -7.36 -8.39 -8.82
CA GLY A 100 -8.36 -7.72 -8.00
C GLY A 100 -8.39 -8.23 -6.56
N ALA A 101 -8.41 -9.56 -6.38
CA ALA A 101 -8.36 -10.19 -5.06
C ALA A 101 -7.06 -9.87 -4.31
N LEU A 102 -5.92 -9.88 -5.00
CA LEU A 102 -4.62 -9.53 -4.42
C LEU A 102 -4.63 -8.08 -3.89
N ILE A 103 -5.11 -7.12 -4.69
CA ILE A 103 -5.16 -5.71 -4.28
C ILE A 103 -6.05 -5.53 -3.05
N ILE A 104 -7.22 -6.19 -3.01
CA ILE A 104 -8.15 -6.10 -1.89
C ILE A 104 -7.54 -6.71 -0.62
N ILE A 105 -7.02 -7.94 -0.70
CA ILE A 105 -6.44 -8.64 0.46
C ILE A 105 -5.24 -7.86 0.98
N LEU A 106 -4.32 -7.47 0.10
CA LEU A 106 -3.13 -6.72 0.49
C LEU A 106 -3.51 -5.36 1.09
N GLY A 107 -4.44 -4.63 0.47
CA GLY A 107 -4.90 -3.34 0.96
C GLY A 107 -5.52 -3.41 2.35
N ILE A 108 -6.38 -4.41 2.60
CA ILE A 108 -7.01 -4.61 3.92
C ILE A 108 -5.96 -4.97 4.98
N LEU A 109 -5.08 -5.93 4.68
CA LEU A 109 -4.04 -6.35 5.62
C LEU A 109 -3.10 -5.19 5.99
N LEU A 110 -2.71 -4.40 4.99
CA LEU A 110 -1.84 -3.25 5.19
C LEU A 110 -2.56 -2.17 6.02
N PHE A 111 -3.85 -1.93 5.76
CA PHE A 111 -4.66 -0.97 6.51
C PHE A 111 -4.75 -1.35 7.99
N ILE A 112 -5.14 -2.59 8.29
CA ILE A 112 -5.25 -3.08 9.67
C ILE A 112 -3.89 -3.00 10.37
N GLY A 113 -2.82 -3.44 9.71
CA GLY A 113 -1.49 -3.39 10.29
C GLY A 113 -1.00 -1.96 10.58
N LEU A 114 -1.32 -1.00 9.70
CA LEU A 114 -0.96 0.41 9.94
C LEU A 114 -1.77 1.01 11.10
N GLU A 115 -3.07 0.76 11.13
CA GLU A 115 -3.96 1.24 12.20
C GLU A 115 -3.51 0.72 13.56
N GLU A 116 -3.31 -0.59 13.70
CA GLU A 116 -2.91 -1.22 14.97
C GLU A 116 -1.52 -0.76 15.44
N PHE A 117 -0.59 -0.59 14.50
CA PHE A 117 0.73 -0.05 14.82
C PHE A 117 0.66 1.43 15.25
N SER A 118 -0.18 2.22 14.58
CA SER A 118 -0.39 3.62 14.93
C SER A 118 -1.05 3.77 16.29
N SER A 119 -2.14 3.05 16.57
CA SER A 119 -2.87 3.13 17.84
C SER A 119 -1.97 2.77 19.01
N TRP A 120 -1.17 1.69 18.86
CA TRP A 120 -0.19 1.31 19.88
C TRP A 120 0.83 2.43 20.17
N TYR A 121 1.35 3.09 19.13
CA TYR A 121 2.30 4.20 19.28
C TYR A 121 1.65 5.39 20.00
N PHE A 122 0.41 5.73 19.65
CA PHE A 122 -0.32 6.85 20.25
C PHE A 122 -0.64 6.60 21.72
N ASP A 123 -1.18 5.43 22.06
CA ASP A 123 -1.52 5.07 23.44
C ASP A 123 -0.28 5.04 24.34
N THR A 124 0.86 4.61 23.80
CA THR A 124 2.09 4.48 24.59
C THR A 124 2.80 5.82 24.80
N TYR A 125 2.83 6.70 23.80
CA TYR A 125 3.71 7.87 23.81
C TYR A 125 2.99 9.23 23.78
N ILE A 126 1.81 9.32 23.15
CA ILE A 126 1.15 10.61 22.89
C ILE A 126 0.05 10.89 23.91
N VAL A 127 -0.88 9.95 24.10
CA VAL A 127 -2.00 10.09 25.06
C VAL A 127 -1.51 10.39 26.49
N PRO A 128 -0.52 9.69 27.06
CA PRO A 128 -0.07 10.00 28.42
C PRO A 128 0.55 11.40 28.56
N GLN A 129 1.25 11.90 27.55
CA GLN A 129 1.78 13.26 27.57
C GLN A 129 0.67 14.31 27.48
N GLN A 130 -0.36 14.03 26.68
CA GLN A 130 -1.51 14.92 26.55
C GLN A 130 -2.32 15.04 27.85
N GLN A 131 -2.46 13.94 28.62
CA GLN A 131 -3.11 13.97 29.94
C GLN A 131 -2.30 14.82 30.93
N ILE A 132 -0.97 14.70 30.93
CA ILE A 132 -0.10 15.54 31.77
C ILE A 132 -0.25 17.03 31.42
N GLU A 133 -0.31 17.38 30.13
CA GLU A 133 -0.52 18.76 29.69
C GLU A 133 -1.90 19.30 30.06
N LEU A 134 -2.96 18.50 29.93
CA LEU A 134 -4.32 18.90 30.34
C LEU A 134 -4.43 19.08 31.86
N GLU A 135 -3.82 18.21 32.67
CA GLU A 135 -3.82 18.32 34.13
C GLU A 135 -2.94 19.48 34.63
N SER A 136 -1.94 19.89 33.84
CA SER A 136 -1.06 21.04 34.16
C SER A 136 -1.69 22.42 33.89
N LYS A 137 -2.87 22.44 33.28
CA LYS A 137 -3.56 23.66 32.80
C LYS A 137 -4.79 23.97 33.65
#